data_AF-A0A158R9H0-F1
#
_entry.id   AF-A0A158R9H0-F1
#
_cell.length_a   1.000
_cell.length_b   1.000
_cell.length_c   1.000
_cell.angle_alpha   90.00
_cell.angle_beta   90.00
_cell.angle_gamma   90.00
#
_symmetry.space_group_name_H-M   'P 1'
#
loop_
_entity.id
_entity.type
_entity.pdbx_description
1 polymer ?
#
loop_
_entity_poly.entity_id
_entity_poly.type
_entity_poly.pdbx_seq_one_letter_code
_entity_poly.pdbx_strand_id
1 'polypeptide(L)'
;MDSVRLAKLFRDLEELEAAAEKVVSSQEKCKLYEVNRRKSQEALNRLNDSNTPSIVWACLSHQFFKVPKSGLKTALNSDISTLSTEINSLRNEIKRDVESLRKLEGKEPLKGFNLKPLTRDEISADQVIPKPPQDKSHRRYNPLTQEWVVVSPNRINRPWAGAVEKTSSVSAGDPASQASEGSAKPNPLAPGSTRSSGAVNPFYEGTFTFPNDFPAFSARSGEGAGDLTEDARKAQSEDPLFAWAPATGECYVTCFHPRPDLTLALMTHEEVIKVIEEWARLTRQCADRGFQWIQIFENRGEIMGCSNPHPHCQAWVSDFIPTRALRSDHGQEDYYSRHGTLLLLDYVKRELVTNERIVVANTDWVVLVPWWAAWPFECLIVPLRRHICRLDELTPDEQSTLADVMSRILVAYDNLFQTSSPYSFGWYQVPLQAPQKAVYWQLHGIYLPPLLRSATVKKHMVGYELLAEVQRDLTPEKAAHLLRDAAAREHYSKTRQQ
;
A
#
# COMPACT_ATOMS: atom_id res chain seq x y z
N MET A 1 -18.77 40.17 -40.77
CA MET A 1 -17.50 39.44 -41.03
C MET A 1 -17.43 39.21 -42.53
N ASP A 2 -16.41 39.74 -43.21
CA ASP A 2 -16.22 39.58 -44.66
C ASP A 2 -16.07 38.10 -45.05
N SER A 3 -16.74 37.66 -46.11
CA SER A 3 -16.66 36.28 -46.63
C SER A 3 -15.21 35.84 -46.94
N VAL A 4 -14.35 36.80 -47.31
CA VAL A 4 -12.92 36.61 -47.56
C VAL A 4 -12.15 36.25 -46.29
N ARG A 5 -12.50 36.87 -45.14
CA ARG A 5 -11.87 36.55 -43.84
C ARG A 5 -12.29 35.17 -43.34
N LEU A 6 -13.56 34.80 -43.57
CA LEU A 6 -14.08 33.49 -43.19
C LEU A 6 -13.42 32.37 -44.00
N ALA A 7 -13.28 32.54 -45.33
CA ALA A 7 -12.61 31.58 -46.19
C ALA A 7 -11.10 31.42 -45.87
N LYS A 8 -10.45 32.49 -45.41
CA LYS A 8 -9.07 32.40 -44.91
C LYS A 8 -9.01 31.60 -43.61
N LEU A 9 -9.91 31.87 -42.66
CA LEU A 9 -9.95 31.17 -41.39
C LEU A 9 -10.15 29.65 -41.55
N PHE A 10 -11.03 29.22 -42.48
CA PHE A 10 -11.23 27.80 -42.74
C PHE A 10 -9.97 27.11 -43.30
N ARG A 11 -9.27 27.75 -44.24
CA ARG A 11 -7.99 27.21 -44.75
C ARG A 11 -6.92 27.11 -43.67
N ASP A 12 -6.80 28.14 -42.83
CA ASP A 12 -5.84 28.16 -41.73
C ASP A 12 -6.16 27.03 -40.71
N LEU A 13 -7.44 26.73 -40.47
CA LEU A 13 -7.88 25.61 -39.62
C LEU A 13 -7.63 24.24 -40.26
N GLU A 14 -7.91 24.07 -41.55
CA GLU A 14 -7.64 22.82 -42.30
C GLU A 14 -6.14 22.48 -42.28
N GLU A 15 -5.27 23.47 -42.51
CA GLU A 15 -3.83 23.27 -42.45
C GLU A 15 -3.34 22.89 -41.05
N LEU A 16 -3.93 23.49 -40.01
CA LEU A 16 -3.62 23.19 -38.62
C LEU A 16 -4.08 21.78 -38.22
N GLU A 17 -5.29 21.40 -38.62
CA GLU A 17 -5.85 20.07 -38.34
C GLU A 17 -5.06 18.97 -39.04
N ALA A 18 -4.71 19.14 -40.32
CA ALA A 18 -3.88 18.19 -41.06
C ALA A 18 -2.49 17.99 -40.42
N ALA A 19 -1.88 19.08 -39.94
CA ALA A 19 -0.60 19.02 -39.24
C ALA A 19 -0.72 18.30 -37.87
N ALA A 20 -1.83 18.52 -37.15
CA ALA A 20 -2.10 17.84 -35.88
C ALA A 20 -2.34 16.33 -36.06
N GLU A 21 -3.15 15.95 -37.05
CA GLU A 21 -3.45 14.56 -37.36
C GLU A 21 -2.17 13.78 -37.72
N LYS A 22 -1.27 14.39 -38.50
CA LYS A 22 0.03 13.80 -38.84
C LYS A 22 0.89 13.50 -37.60
N VAL A 23 0.92 14.41 -36.63
CA VAL A 23 1.65 14.22 -35.36
C VAL A 23 1.03 13.06 -34.57
N VAL A 24 -0.29 13.03 -34.42
CA VAL A 24 -1.01 12.01 -33.65
C VAL A 24 -0.80 10.63 -34.27
N SER A 25 -0.98 10.50 -35.59
CA SER A 25 -0.78 9.25 -36.33
C SER A 25 0.65 8.70 -36.16
N SER A 26 1.66 9.56 -36.30
CA SER A 26 3.05 9.17 -36.09
C SER A 26 3.34 8.75 -34.64
N GLN A 27 2.71 9.41 -33.65
CA GLN A 27 2.81 9.01 -32.24
C GLN A 27 2.18 7.64 -31.97
N GLU A 28 1.00 7.36 -32.53
CA GLU A 28 0.33 6.06 -32.40
C GLU A 28 1.15 4.94 -33.03
N LYS A 29 1.69 5.18 -34.23
CA LYS A 29 2.60 4.24 -34.90
C LYS A 29 3.85 3.95 -34.07
N CYS A 30 4.44 4.99 -33.47
CA CYS A 30 5.59 4.85 -32.58
C CYS A 30 5.26 4.00 -31.34
N LYS A 31 4.10 4.22 -30.70
CA LYS A 31 3.61 3.40 -29.58
C LYS A 31 3.44 1.94 -29.99
N LEU A 32 2.83 1.68 -31.14
CA LEU A 32 2.63 0.32 -31.66
C LEU A 32 3.97 -0.40 -31.87
N TYR A 33 4.95 0.28 -32.48
CA TYR A 33 6.28 -0.30 -32.70
C TYR A 33 7.01 -0.56 -31.38
N GLU A 34 6.87 0.30 -30.38
CA GLU A 34 7.42 0.06 -29.05
C GLU A 34 6.80 -1.18 -28.38
N VAL A 35 5.48 -1.35 -28.47
CA VAL A 35 4.78 -2.53 -27.93
C VAL A 35 5.29 -3.80 -28.61
N ASN A 36 5.39 -3.81 -29.95
CA ASN A 36 5.89 -4.96 -30.68
C ASN A 36 7.34 -5.27 -30.33
N ARG A 37 8.20 -4.25 -30.21
CA ARG A 37 9.60 -4.44 -29.81
C ARG A 37 9.71 -5.08 -28.43
N ARG A 38 8.86 -4.66 -27.48
CA ARG A 38 8.81 -5.25 -26.13
C ARG A 38 8.39 -6.71 -26.16
N LYS A 39 7.36 -7.06 -26.94
CA LYS A 39 6.93 -8.46 -27.14
C LYS A 39 8.06 -9.32 -27.69
N SER A 40 8.79 -8.82 -28.70
CA SER A 40 9.93 -9.53 -29.29
C SER A 40 11.08 -9.70 -28.28
N GLN A 41 11.33 -8.70 -27.44
CA GLN A 41 12.32 -8.77 -26.36
C GLN A 41 11.93 -9.79 -25.26
N GLU A 42 10.67 -9.81 -24.85
CA GLU A 42 10.16 -10.76 -23.87
C GLU A 42 10.25 -12.20 -24.39
N ALA A 43 9.86 -12.42 -25.64
CA ALA A 43 10.03 -13.71 -26.31
C ALA A 43 11.51 -14.12 -26.34
N LEU A 44 12.42 -13.21 -26.68
CA LEU A 44 13.86 -13.48 -26.69
C LEU A 44 14.39 -13.84 -25.29
N ASN A 45 13.93 -13.14 -24.25
CA ASN A 45 14.31 -13.43 -22.86
C ASN A 45 13.87 -14.82 -22.43
N ARG A 46 12.63 -15.23 -22.76
CA ARG A 46 12.15 -16.61 -22.51
C ARG A 46 13.00 -17.65 -23.24
N LEU A 47 13.38 -17.38 -24.50
CA LEU A 47 14.28 -18.27 -25.24
C LEU A 47 15.70 -18.34 -24.66
N ASN A 48 16.11 -17.42 -23.79
CA ASN A 48 17.42 -17.46 -23.14
C ASN A 48 17.46 -18.34 -21.89
N ASP A 49 16.30 -18.83 -21.41
CA ASP A 49 16.25 -19.83 -20.34
C ASP A 49 16.95 -21.14 -20.76
N SER A 50 17.77 -21.67 -19.86
CA SER A 50 18.50 -22.93 -20.00
C SER A 50 17.57 -24.13 -20.15
N ASN A 51 16.37 -24.06 -19.57
CA ASN A 51 15.36 -25.13 -19.62
C ASN A 51 14.54 -25.12 -20.92
N THR A 52 14.68 -24.10 -21.77
CA THR A 52 13.90 -24.00 -23.01
C THR A 52 14.38 -25.01 -24.07
N PRO A 53 13.50 -25.88 -24.61
CA PRO A 53 13.82 -26.90 -25.60
C PRO A 53 14.45 -26.36 -26.90
N SER A 54 15.16 -27.23 -27.65
CA SER A 54 15.80 -26.86 -28.92
C SER A 54 14.80 -26.54 -30.05
N ILE A 55 13.58 -27.07 -29.97
CA ILE A 55 12.46 -26.76 -30.87
C ILE A 55 11.33 -26.18 -30.02
N VAL A 56 10.83 -25.02 -30.40
CA VAL A 56 9.81 -24.27 -29.65
C VAL A 56 8.60 -24.00 -30.52
N TRP A 57 7.43 -23.85 -29.88
CA TRP A 57 6.26 -23.32 -30.55
C TRP A 57 6.32 -21.80 -30.58
N ALA A 58 6.15 -21.22 -31.76
CA ALA A 58 5.97 -19.78 -31.96
C ALA A 58 4.57 -19.52 -32.53
N CYS A 59 3.89 -18.50 -32.02
CA CYS A 59 2.62 -18.03 -32.57
C CYS A 59 2.87 -16.79 -33.43
N LEU A 60 2.44 -16.83 -34.69
CA LEU A 60 2.41 -15.67 -35.57
C LEU A 60 0.96 -15.42 -35.99
N SER A 61 0.43 -14.27 -35.58
CA SER A 61 -0.99 -13.91 -35.71
C SER A 61 -1.92 -14.95 -35.06
N HIS A 62 -2.44 -15.90 -35.83
CA HIS A 62 -3.38 -16.92 -35.36
C HIS A 62 -2.91 -18.35 -35.69
N GLN A 63 -1.62 -18.50 -36.04
CA GLN A 63 -1.05 -19.78 -36.44
C GLN A 63 0.17 -20.12 -35.59
N PHE A 64 0.29 -21.40 -35.24
CA PHE A 64 1.39 -21.93 -34.44
C PHE A 64 2.36 -22.71 -35.31
N PHE A 65 3.65 -22.43 -35.16
CA PHE A 65 4.72 -23.09 -35.89
C PHE A 65 5.72 -23.69 -34.90
N LYS A 66 6.16 -24.93 -35.16
CA LYS A 66 7.36 -25.46 -34.50
C LYS A 66 8.58 -24.96 -35.24
N VAL A 67 9.45 -24.26 -34.53
CA VAL A 67 10.66 -23.64 -35.10
C VAL A 67 11.89 -23.93 -34.24
N PRO A 68 13.09 -24.03 -34.83
CA PRO A 68 14.33 -24.13 -34.06
C PRO A 68 14.56 -22.89 -33.19
N LYS A 69 14.95 -23.10 -31.93
CA LYS A 69 15.27 -22.05 -30.95
C LYS A 69 16.29 -21.04 -31.49
N SER A 70 17.34 -21.52 -32.15
CA SER A 70 18.40 -20.68 -32.74
C SER A 70 17.85 -19.77 -33.85
N GLY A 71 17.07 -20.32 -34.77
CA GLY A 71 16.45 -19.56 -35.86
C GLY A 71 15.49 -18.48 -35.35
N LEU A 72 14.67 -18.82 -34.35
CA LEU A 72 13.74 -17.87 -33.74
C LEU A 72 14.46 -16.75 -33.00
N LYS A 73 15.56 -17.04 -32.29
CA LYS A 73 16.40 -16.00 -31.66
C LYS A 73 16.96 -15.02 -32.67
N THR A 74 17.48 -15.51 -33.80
CA THR A 74 18.00 -14.64 -34.86
C THR A 74 16.91 -13.74 -35.43
N ALA A 75 15.73 -14.30 -35.71
CA ALA A 75 14.59 -13.54 -36.22
C ALA A 75 14.13 -12.44 -35.24
N LEU A 76 13.99 -12.77 -33.95
CA LEU A 76 13.59 -11.81 -32.91
C LEU A 76 14.62 -10.70 -32.71
N ASN A 77 15.91 -11.01 -32.72
CA ASN A 77 16.97 -9.98 -32.64
C ASN A 77 16.92 -9.04 -33.85
N SER A 78 16.71 -9.59 -35.05
CA SER A 78 16.54 -8.77 -36.26
C SER A 78 15.31 -7.87 -36.15
N ASP A 79 14.19 -8.39 -35.68
CA ASP A 79 12.95 -7.64 -35.48
C ASP A 79 13.13 -6.49 -34.47
N ILE A 80 13.79 -6.76 -33.34
CA ILE A 80 14.13 -5.74 -32.34
C ILE A 80 15.00 -4.63 -32.94
N SER A 81 16.00 -4.98 -33.75
CA SER A 81 16.89 -4.03 -34.42
C SER A 81 16.13 -3.15 -35.43
N THR A 82 15.28 -3.77 -36.25
CA THR A 82 14.43 -3.07 -37.23
C THR A 82 13.48 -2.12 -36.52
N LEU A 83 12.72 -2.60 -35.54
CA LEU A 83 11.77 -1.78 -34.78
C LEU A 83 12.47 -0.64 -34.04
N SER A 84 13.68 -0.87 -33.50
CA SER A 84 14.45 0.20 -32.85
C SER A 84 14.85 1.32 -33.83
N THR A 85 15.27 0.94 -35.03
CA THR A 85 15.60 1.89 -36.11
C THR A 85 14.37 2.70 -36.52
N GLU A 86 13.24 2.02 -36.74
CA GLU A 86 11.97 2.63 -37.12
C GLU A 86 11.44 3.60 -36.04
N ILE A 87 11.48 3.19 -34.77
CA ILE A 87 11.09 4.04 -33.63
C ILE A 87 11.95 5.31 -33.59
N ASN A 88 13.25 5.19 -33.77
CA ASN A 88 14.16 6.34 -33.77
C ASN A 88 13.88 7.28 -34.96
N SER A 89 13.62 6.72 -36.14
CA SER A 89 13.21 7.49 -37.33
C SER A 89 11.91 8.26 -37.07
N LEU A 90 10.88 7.57 -36.56
CA LEU A 90 9.58 8.17 -36.23
C LEU A 90 9.70 9.26 -35.16
N ARG A 91 10.52 9.06 -34.13
CA ARG A 91 10.75 10.11 -33.11
C ARG A 91 11.36 11.38 -33.72
N ASN A 92 12.31 11.23 -34.64
CA ASN A 92 12.89 12.35 -35.36
C ASN A 92 11.90 13.03 -36.32
N GLU A 93 10.98 12.27 -36.91
CA GLU A 93 9.88 12.81 -37.72
C GLU A 93 8.86 13.56 -36.87
N ILE A 94 8.36 12.96 -35.78
CA ILE A 94 7.43 13.58 -34.83
C ILE A 94 8.01 14.91 -34.32
N LYS A 95 9.31 14.96 -34.01
CA LYS A 95 9.94 16.21 -33.57
C LYS A 95 9.81 17.32 -34.61
N ARG A 96 10.08 17.02 -35.88
CA ARG A 96 9.94 17.97 -37.00
C ARG A 96 8.48 18.37 -37.21
N ASP A 97 7.56 17.42 -37.15
CA ASP A 97 6.13 17.67 -37.35
C ASP A 97 5.54 18.53 -36.22
N VAL A 98 5.93 18.28 -34.97
CA VAL A 98 5.51 19.10 -33.81
C VAL A 98 6.09 20.52 -33.90
N GLU A 99 7.33 20.69 -34.36
CA GLU A 99 7.90 22.01 -34.62
C GLU A 99 7.12 22.75 -35.72
N SER A 100 6.67 22.06 -36.77
CA SER A 100 5.83 22.64 -37.82
C SER A 100 4.44 23.02 -37.30
N LEU A 101 3.79 22.14 -36.53
CA LEU A 101 2.49 22.40 -35.91
C LEU A 101 2.55 23.63 -34.99
N ARG A 102 3.59 23.74 -34.16
CA ARG A 102 3.76 24.91 -33.28
C ARG A 102 3.91 26.22 -34.03
N LYS A 103 4.61 26.21 -35.18
CA LYS A 103 4.71 27.39 -36.05
C LYS A 103 3.34 27.80 -36.57
N LEU A 104 2.52 26.85 -37.01
CA LEU A 104 1.14 27.10 -37.46
C LEU A 104 0.25 27.63 -36.33
N GLU A 105 0.43 27.14 -35.10
CA GLU A 105 -0.26 27.64 -33.90
C GLU A 105 0.25 29.00 -33.39
N GLY A 106 1.29 29.59 -34.01
CA GLY A 106 1.93 30.82 -33.53
C GLY A 106 2.65 30.68 -32.18
N LYS A 107 3.00 29.45 -31.78
CA LYS A 107 3.70 29.15 -30.52
C LYS A 107 5.21 29.13 -30.73
N GLU A 108 5.95 29.43 -29.66
CA GLU A 108 7.41 29.33 -29.69
C GLU A 108 7.89 27.89 -29.99
N PRO A 109 8.99 27.73 -30.75
CA PRO A 109 9.59 26.42 -31.00
C PRO A 109 9.95 25.72 -29.68
N LEU A 110 9.87 24.38 -29.68
CA LEU A 110 10.30 23.58 -28.53
C LEU A 110 11.79 23.80 -28.29
N LYS A 111 12.16 24.55 -27.24
CA LYS A 111 13.51 24.51 -26.69
C LYS A 111 13.70 23.10 -26.12
N GLY A 112 14.49 22.28 -26.81
CA GLY A 112 14.94 21.01 -26.25
C GLY A 112 15.62 21.27 -24.91
N PHE A 113 15.27 20.50 -23.89
CA PHE A 113 16.09 20.48 -22.68
C PHE A 113 17.47 19.97 -23.11
N ASN A 114 18.51 20.80 -22.96
CA ASN A 114 19.91 20.44 -23.18
C ASN A 114 20.34 19.42 -22.12
N LEU A 115 19.76 18.23 -22.16
CA LEU A 115 20.04 17.15 -21.23
C LEU A 115 21.40 16.57 -21.59
N LYS A 116 22.40 16.92 -20.78
CA LYS A 116 23.64 16.16 -20.72
C LYS A 116 23.33 14.78 -20.12
N PRO A 117 24.01 13.70 -20.56
CA PRO A 117 23.96 12.44 -19.83
C PRO A 117 24.38 12.70 -18.39
N LEU A 118 23.51 12.39 -17.45
CA LEU A 118 23.77 12.58 -16.03
C LEU A 118 24.98 11.72 -15.62
N THR A 119 25.93 12.34 -14.94
CA THR A 119 27.01 11.62 -14.25
C THR A 119 26.40 10.73 -13.15
N ARG A 120 27.10 9.69 -12.69
CA ARG A 120 26.62 8.82 -11.59
C ARG A 120 26.25 9.63 -10.33
N ASP A 121 26.95 10.72 -10.09
CA ASP A 121 26.67 11.63 -8.97
C ASP A 121 25.41 12.47 -9.21
N GLU A 122 25.14 12.88 -10.45
CA GLU A 122 23.89 13.56 -10.82
C GLU A 122 22.68 12.61 -10.89
N ILE A 123 22.87 11.33 -11.23
CA ILE A 123 21.83 10.28 -11.12
C ILE A 123 21.46 10.06 -9.64
N SER A 124 22.43 10.22 -8.73
CA SER A 124 22.14 10.20 -7.29
C SER A 124 21.43 11.48 -6.82
N ALA A 125 21.67 12.61 -7.50
CA ALA A 125 21.04 13.90 -7.22
C ALA A 125 19.61 14.04 -7.81
N ASP A 126 19.21 13.19 -8.76
CA ASP A 126 17.85 13.13 -9.33
C ASP A 126 16.77 12.60 -8.35
N GLN A 127 17.14 12.36 -7.09
CA GLN A 127 16.23 11.98 -6.01
C GLN A 127 15.51 13.18 -5.36
N VAL A 128 15.34 14.29 -6.08
CA VAL A 128 14.52 15.40 -5.57
C VAL A 128 13.05 15.00 -5.66
N ILE A 129 12.47 14.59 -4.53
CA ILE A 129 11.02 14.45 -4.40
C ILE A 129 10.41 15.83 -4.68
N PRO A 130 9.57 16.00 -5.73
CA PRO A 130 8.99 17.29 -6.07
C PRO A 130 8.24 17.87 -4.88
N LYS A 131 8.48 19.15 -4.57
CA LYS A 131 7.77 19.83 -3.48
C LYS A 131 6.47 20.45 -4.01
N PRO A 132 5.30 19.91 -3.66
CA PRO A 132 4.04 20.49 -4.09
C PRO A 132 3.79 21.79 -3.28
N PRO A 133 2.90 22.67 -3.77
CA PRO A 133 2.51 23.87 -3.03
C PRO A 133 2.00 23.52 -1.62
N GLN A 134 2.55 24.17 -0.60
CA GLN A 134 2.19 23.91 0.80
C GLN A 134 0.92 24.66 1.23
N ASP A 135 0.49 25.65 0.45
CA ASP A 135 -0.62 26.55 0.71
C ASP A 135 -1.78 26.39 -0.30
N LYS A 136 -1.61 25.58 -1.35
CA LYS A 136 -2.62 25.33 -2.39
C LYS A 136 -3.02 23.87 -2.46
N SER A 137 -4.29 23.64 -2.76
CA SER A 137 -4.80 22.30 -2.98
C SER A 137 -4.11 21.63 -4.18
N HIS A 138 -3.77 20.37 -4.02
CA HIS A 138 -3.11 19.54 -5.04
C HIS A 138 -3.48 18.07 -4.84
N ARG A 139 -3.10 17.21 -5.79
CA ARG A 139 -3.31 15.76 -5.70
C ARG A 139 -1.98 15.03 -5.59
N ARG A 140 -1.93 13.96 -4.81
CA ARG A 140 -0.76 13.09 -4.64
C ARG A 140 -1.13 11.66 -5.01
N TYR A 141 -0.31 11.04 -5.83
CA TYR A 141 -0.54 9.68 -6.32
C TYR A 141 -0.02 8.64 -5.34
N ASN A 142 -0.83 7.60 -5.08
CA ASN A 142 -0.48 6.40 -4.35
C ASN A 142 -0.10 5.30 -5.35
N PRO A 143 1.18 4.96 -5.52
CA PRO A 143 1.59 3.91 -6.44
C PRO A 143 1.26 2.50 -5.94
N LEU A 144 0.99 2.30 -4.63
CA LEU A 144 0.59 0.99 -4.10
C LEU A 144 -0.83 0.62 -4.51
N THR A 145 -1.77 1.57 -4.47
CA THR A 145 -3.19 1.30 -4.80
C THR A 145 -3.61 1.87 -6.15
N GLN A 146 -2.72 2.62 -6.81
CA GLN A 146 -2.95 3.37 -8.04
C GLN A 146 -4.07 4.41 -7.94
N GLU A 147 -4.26 4.97 -6.75
CA GLU A 147 -5.28 5.97 -6.43
C GLU A 147 -4.64 7.36 -6.22
N TRP A 148 -5.46 8.40 -6.23
CA TRP A 148 -5.03 9.76 -5.92
C TRP A 148 -5.64 10.21 -4.59
N VAL A 149 -4.92 11.11 -3.90
CA VAL A 149 -5.38 11.76 -2.67
C VAL A 149 -5.35 13.27 -2.86
N VAL A 150 -6.47 13.92 -2.59
CA VAL A 150 -6.58 15.37 -2.57
C VAL A 150 -5.98 15.90 -1.27
N VAL A 151 -4.99 16.78 -1.36
CA VAL A 151 -4.38 17.48 -0.23
C VAL A 151 -4.87 18.92 -0.24
N SER A 152 -5.49 19.39 0.85
CA SER A 152 -6.04 20.75 0.95
C SER A 152 -5.60 21.43 2.25
N PRO A 153 -4.36 21.98 2.30
CA PRO A 153 -3.74 22.46 3.53
C PRO A 153 -4.55 23.50 4.32
N ASN A 154 -5.33 24.34 3.62
CA ASN A 154 -6.11 25.41 4.25
C ASN A 154 -7.38 24.92 4.97
N ARG A 155 -7.83 23.67 4.72
CA ARG A 155 -9.05 23.13 5.35
C ARG A 155 -8.92 22.93 6.85
N ILE A 156 -7.70 22.77 7.36
CA ILE A 156 -7.46 22.62 8.80
C ILE A 156 -7.88 23.86 9.59
N ASN A 157 -7.89 25.04 8.97
CA ASN A 157 -8.26 26.31 9.60
C ASN A 157 -9.77 26.55 9.65
N ARG A 158 -10.58 25.70 9.01
CA ARG A 158 -12.05 25.84 9.03
C ARG A 158 -12.57 25.68 10.47
N PRO A 159 -13.40 26.60 11.00
CA PRO A 159 -14.00 26.42 12.33
C PRO A 159 -14.77 25.10 12.41
N TRP A 160 -14.56 24.33 13.48
CA TRP A 160 -15.30 23.09 13.74
C TRP A 160 -16.39 23.33 14.78
N ALA A 161 -17.63 23.10 14.38
CA ALA A 161 -18.82 23.13 15.26
C ALA A 161 -19.59 21.79 15.20
N GLY A 162 -18.93 20.73 14.72
CA GLY A 162 -19.51 19.40 14.58
C GLY A 162 -19.33 18.54 15.83
N ALA A 163 -19.52 17.23 15.66
CA ALA A 163 -19.41 16.25 16.74
C ALA A 163 -18.04 16.32 17.45
N VAL A 164 -18.09 16.06 18.76
CA VAL A 164 -16.92 16.01 19.66
C VAL A 164 -16.96 14.64 20.32
N GLU A 165 -15.89 13.88 20.13
CA GLU A 165 -15.76 12.52 20.67
C GLU A 165 -15.51 12.55 22.18
N LYS A 166 -15.97 11.53 22.89
CA LYS A 166 -15.61 11.32 24.29
C LYS A 166 -14.17 10.85 24.37
N THR A 167 -13.36 11.49 25.21
CA THR A 167 -12.02 10.99 25.53
C THR A 167 -12.14 9.70 26.35
N SER A 168 -11.45 8.64 25.95
CA SER A 168 -11.36 7.43 26.77
C SER A 168 -10.66 7.78 28.09
N SER A 169 -11.39 7.72 29.21
CA SER A 169 -10.82 7.88 30.55
C SER A 169 -10.07 6.62 30.95
N VAL A 170 -8.88 6.41 30.38
CA VAL A 170 -7.94 5.46 30.95
C VAL A 170 -7.05 6.26 31.89
N SER A 171 -7.49 6.38 33.13
CA SER A 171 -6.61 6.76 34.23
C SER A 171 -5.55 5.67 34.35
N ALA A 172 -4.39 5.93 33.75
CA ALA A 172 -3.19 5.14 33.96
C ALA A 172 -2.86 5.17 35.46
N GLY A 173 -2.95 4.02 36.12
CA GLY A 173 -2.25 3.81 37.39
C GLY A 173 -3.07 3.59 38.65
N ASP A 174 -4.36 3.22 38.60
CA ASP A 174 -5.06 2.84 39.83
C ASP A 174 -5.56 1.38 39.81
N PRO A 175 -4.82 0.43 40.43
CA PRO A 175 -5.23 -0.98 40.55
C PRO A 175 -6.53 -1.15 41.34
N ALA A 176 -6.98 -0.13 42.06
CA ALA A 176 -8.13 -0.20 42.97
C ALA A 176 -9.47 0.24 42.34
N SER A 177 -9.49 0.81 41.13
CA SER A 177 -10.72 1.41 40.57
C SER A 177 -11.65 0.47 39.79
N GLN A 178 -11.32 -0.83 39.69
CA GLN A 178 -12.26 -1.84 39.15
C GLN A 178 -12.85 -2.78 40.21
N ALA A 179 -12.64 -2.49 41.50
CA ALA A 179 -13.44 -3.07 42.58
C ALA A 179 -14.69 -2.20 42.85
N SER A 180 -15.48 -1.89 41.82
CA SER A 180 -16.90 -1.61 42.08
C SER A 180 -17.63 -2.94 42.09
N GLU A 181 -17.86 -3.45 43.31
CA GLU A 181 -18.80 -4.52 43.57
C GLU A 181 -20.16 -4.17 42.95
N GLY A 182 -20.50 -4.84 41.86
CA GLY A 182 -21.81 -4.79 41.23
C GLY A 182 -21.83 -4.20 39.82
N SER A 183 -21.87 -5.10 38.82
CA SER A 183 -22.34 -4.88 37.44
C SER A 183 -21.32 -4.73 36.29
N ALA A 184 -20.02 -4.91 36.48
CA ALA A 184 -19.13 -5.14 35.34
C ALA A 184 -19.27 -6.60 34.88
N LYS A 185 -19.89 -6.84 33.71
CA LYS A 185 -19.87 -8.17 33.08
C LYS A 185 -18.40 -8.64 32.97
N PRO A 186 -18.08 -9.90 33.31
CA PRO A 186 -16.72 -10.41 33.21
C PRO A 186 -16.22 -10.26 31.77
N ASN A 187 -15.02 -9.70 31.60
CA ASN A 187 -14.42 -9.50 30.28
C ASN A 187 -14.15 -10.87 29.63
N PRO A 188 -14.80 -11.21 28.50
CA PRO A 188 -14.68 -12.53 27.88
C PRO A 188 -13.30 -12.79 27.26
N LEU A 189 -12.44 -11.77 27.14
CA LEU A 189 -11.06 -11.92 26.67
C LEU A 189 -10.06 -12.16 27.80
N ALA A 190 -10.44 -11.94 29.06
CA ALA A 190 -9.54 -12.09 30.19
C ALA A 190 -9.21 -13.57 30.50
N PRO A 191 -8.06 -13.86 31.16
CA PRO A 191 -7.70 -15.21 31.60
C PRO A 191 -8.74 -15.80 32.55
N GLY A 192 -9.09 -17.08 32.38
CA GLY A 192 -10.09 -17.77 33.21
C GLY A 192 -11.56 -17.39 32.93
N SER A 193 -11.82 -16.38 32.08
CA SER A 193 -13.18 -16.00 31.71
C SER A 193 -13.84 -17.02 30.78
N THR A 194 -15.15 -17.15 30.88
CA THR A 194 -15.97 -17.91 29.93
C THR A 194 -16.39 -17.01 28.76
N ARG A 195 -16.16 -17.47 27.53
CA ARG A 195 -16.53 -16.75 26.30
C ARG A 195 -17.98 -17.02 25.90
N SER A 196 -18.46 -16.34 24.85
CA SER A 196 -19.82 -16.51 24.34
C SER A 196 -20.10 -17.91 23.80
N SER A 197 -19.07 -18.62 23.33
CA SER A 197 -19.16 -20.04 22.95
C SER A 197 -19.29 -21.00 24.13
N GLY A 198 -19.14 -20.54 25.37
CA GLY A 198 -19.06 -21.39 26.58
C GLY A 198 -17.66 -21.96 26.85
N ALA A 199 -16.69 -21.74 25.96
CA ALA A 199 -15.30 -22.10 26.20
C ALA A 199 -14.66 -21.22 27.29
N VAL A 200 -13.81 -21.82 28.12
CA VAL A 200 -13.07 -21.11 29.18
C VAL A 200 -11.67 -20.76 28.68
N ASN A 201 -11.28 -19.50 28.81
CA ASN A 201 -9.92 -19.08 28.49
C ASN A 201 -8.94 -19.70 29.50
N PRO A 202 -7.78 -20.20 29.05
CA PRO A 202 -6.74 -20.60 29.98
C PRO A 202 -6.28 -19.41 30.84
N PHE A 203 -5.63 -19.68 31.96
CA PHE A 203 -4.90 -18.66 32.72
C PHE A 203 -3.59 -18.31 32.00
N TYR A 204 -3.69 -17.70 30.82
CA TYR A 204 -2.54 -17.36 29.99
C TYR A 204 -1.74 -16.21 30.59
N GLU A 205 -0.42 -16.24 30.42
CA GLU A 205 0.52 -15.25 30.98
C GLU A 205 1.12 -14.31 29.92
N GLY A 206 0.83 -14.55 28.64
CA GLY A 206 1.36 -13.78 27.51
C GLY A 206 0.31 -13.57 26.42
N THR A 207 0.67 -13.86 25.17
CA THR A 207 -0.30 -13.85 24.07
C THR A 207 -1.22 -15.06 24.14
N PHE A 208 -2.48 -14.90 23.70
CA PHE A 208 -3.43 -16.00 23.61
C PHE A 208 -4.29 -15.85 22.36
N THR A 209 -4.19 -16.85 21.46
CA THR A 209 -4.97 -16.88 20.22
C THR A 209 -6.01 -17.98 20.25
N PHE A 210 -7.23 -17.65 19.82
CA PHE A 210 -8.33 -18.60 19.71
C PHE A 210 -9.24 -18.26 18.51
N PRO A 211 -10.00 -19.24 17.97
CA PRO A 211 -11.01 -18.97 16.95
C PRO A 211 -12.07 -18.02 17.46
N ASN A 212 -12.43 -17.01 16.66
CA ASN A 212 -13.47 -16.06 16.99
C ASN A 212 -14.82 -16.80 17.12
N ASP A 213 -15.52 -16.57 18.23
CA ASP A 213 -16.84 -17.19 18.49
C ASP A 213 -17.91 -16.74 17.47
N PHE A 214 -17.69 -15.61 16.78
CA PHE A 214 -18.58 -15.05 15.75
C PHE A 214 -17.78 -14.76 14.45
N PRO A 215 -17.38 -15.79 13.70
CA PRO A 215 -16.55 -15.62 12.52
C PRO A 215 -17.31 -14.90 11.39
N ALA A 216 -16.61 -14.05 10.65
CA ALA A 216 -17.17 -13.34 9.49
C ALA A 216 -17.24 -14.19 8.22
N PHE A 217 -16.43 -15.26 8.15
CA PHE A 217 -16.38 -16.18 7.02
C PHE A 217 -17.09 -17.50 7.32
N SER A 218 -17.57 -18.15 6.25
CA SER A 218 -18.09 -19.51 6.37
C SER A 218 -16.93 -20.49 6.60
N ALA A 219 -17.19 -21.53 7.40
CA ALA A 219 -16.20 -22.57 7.66
C ALA A 219 -15.80 -23.30 6.36
N ARG A 220 -14.52 -23.68 6.28
CA ARG A 220 -13.98 -24.44 5.15
C ARG A 220 -14.53 -25.87 5.14
N SER A 221 -14.76 -26.43 3.95
CA SER A 221 -15.14 -27.84 3.78
C SER A 221 -13.90 -28.72 3.62
N GLY A 222 -13.17 -28.96 4.73
CA GLY A 222 -11.96 -29.81 4.77
C GLY A 222 -10.62 -29.05 4.68
N GLU A 223 -9.50 -29.75 4.90
CA GLU A 223 -8.13 -29.20 4.87
C GLU A 223 -7.46 -29.26 3.49
N GLY A 224 -8.09 -29.94 2.53
CA GLY A 224 -7.53 -30.17 1.20
C GLY A 224 -7.64 -28.94 0.29
N ALA A 225 -6.50 -28.55 -0.29
CA ALA A 225 -6.33 -27.49 -1.29
C ALA A 225 -7.04 -27.83 -2.61
N GLY A 226 -8.37 -27.72 -2.63
CA GLY A 226 -9.03 -27.31 -3.86
C GLY A 226 -8.71 -25.84 -4.08
N ASP A 227 -7.93 -25.52 -5.11
CA ASP A 227 -7.82 -24.15 -5.62
C ASP A 227 -9.21 -23.66 -6.05
N LEU A 228 -9.96 -23.11 -5.10
CA LEU A 228 -11.29 -22.55 -5.33
C LEU A 228 -11.20 -21.07 -5.74
N THR A 229 -9.99 -20.49 -5.87
CA THR A 229 -9.80 -19.05 -5.73
C THR A 229 -8.62 -18.46 -6.49
N GLU A 230 -8.19 -19.06 -7.61
CA GLU A 230 -7.35 -18.30 -8.54
C GLU A 230 -8.08 -17.10 -9.19
N ASP A 231 -9.40 -16.94 -9.09
CA ASP A 231 -10.02 -15.76 -9.68
C ASP A 231 -11.44 -15.48 -9.16
N ALA A 232 -11.71 -14.21 -8.83
CA ALA A 232 -13.07 -13.67 -8.80
C ALA A 232 -13.80 -13.83 -10.17
N ARG A 233 -13.04 -14.14 -11.24
CA ARG A 233 -13.56 -14.54 -12.56
C ARG A 233 -14.21 -15.91 -12.59
N LYS A 234 -14.07 -16.73 -11.54
CA LYS A 234 -14.88 -17.94 -11.31
C LYS A 234 -16.02 -17.62 -10.36
N ALA A 235 -16.73 -16.51 -10.61
CA ALA A 235 -18.03 -16.32 -10.02
C ALA A 235 -18.86 -17.59 -10.29
N GLN A 236 -19.59 -18.09 -9.30
CA GLN A 236 -20.47 -19.25 -9.50
C GLN A 236 -21.67 -18.91 -10.42
N SER A 237 -21.74 -17.68 -10.91
CA SER A 237 -22.71 -17.21 -11.89
C SER A 237 -22.00 -16.92 -13.20
N GLU A 238 -22.52 -17.48 -14.30
CA GLU A 238 -22.14 -17.09 -15.66
C GLU A 238 -22.67 -15.68 -16.03
N ASP A 239 -23.58 -15.12 -15.23
CA ASP A 239 -24.12 -13.78 -15.43
C ASP A 239 -23.12 -12.71 -14.94
N PRO A 240 -22.60 -11.85 -15.84
CA PRO A 240 -21.60 -10.84 -15.50
C PRO A 240 -22.14 -9.71 -14.59
N LEU A 241 -23.46 -9.55 -14.45
CA LEU A 241 -24.08 -8.55 -13.57
C LEU A 241 -24.40 -9.10 -12.18
N PHE A 242 -24.54 -10.42 -12.04
CA PHE A 242 -24.94 -11.09 -10.80
C PHE A 242 -23.91 -12.15 -10.38
N ALA A 243 -22.64 -11.79 -10.46
CA ALA A 243 -21.51 -12.60 -10.01
C ALA A 243 -21.48 -12.72 -8.47
N TRP A 244 -21.24 -13.93 -7.97
CA TRP A 244 -20.99 -14.18 -6.55
C TRP A 244 -20.00 -15.34 -6.38
N ALA A 245 -19.31 -15.37 -5.23
CA ALA A 245 -18.41 -16.46 -4.85
C ALA A 245 -18.50 -16.71 -3.33
N PRO A 246 -18.28 -17.94 -2.85
CA PRO A 246 -18.20 -18.22 -1.42
C PRO A 246 -17.07 -17.43 -0.73
N ALA A 247 -17.35 -16.91 0.46
CA ALA A 247 -16.35 -16.34 1.34
C ALA A 247 -16.04 -17.33 2.47
N THR A 248 -15.11 -18.25 2.22
CA THR A 248 -14.66 -19.24 3.20
C THR A 248 -13.33 -18.86 3.83
N GLY A 249 -13.15 -19.27 5.08
CA GLY A 249 -11.97 -18.96 5.85
C GLY A 249 -12.18 -19.15 7.34
N GLU A 250 -11.26 -18.60 8.11
CA GLU A 250 -11.25 -18.67 9.58
C GLU A 250 -10.93 -17.30 10.16
N CYS A 251 -11.55 -16.97 11.28
CA CYS A 251 -11.30 -15.72 12.00
C CYS A 251 -10.73 -16.05 13.38
N TYR A 252 -9.64 -15.40 13.74
CA TYR A 252 -8.97 -15.56 15.02
C TYR A 252 -8.96 -14.25 15.80
N VAL A 253 -8.99 -14.35 17.13
CA VAL A 253 -8.70 -13.26 18.07
C VAL A 253 -7.40 -13.60 18.77
N THR A 254 -6.48 -12.63 18.85
CA THR A 254 -5.21 -12.76 19.56
C THR A 254 -5.14 -11.68 20.64
N CYS A 255 -5.29 -12.07 21.90
CA CYS A 255 -5.02 -11.22 23.05
C CYS A 255 -3.50 -10.98 23.15
N PHE A 256 -3.10 -9.74 23.37
CA PHE A 256 -1.69 -9.36 23.47
C PHE A 256 -1.09 -9.63 24.85
N HIS A 257 -1.89 -9.49 25.91
CA HIS A 257 -1.44 -9.57 27.29
C HIS A 257 -2.61 -9.93 28.23
N PRO A 258 -2.42 -10.63 29.37
CA PRO A 258 -3.51 -10.95 30.30
C PRO A 258 -4.17 -9.74 30.97
N ARG A 259 -3.43 -8.64 31.09
CA ARG A 259 -3.91 -7.40 31.70
C ARG A 259 -4.77 -6.56 30.73
N PRO A 260 -6.02 -6.25 31.08
CA PRO A 260 -6.92 -5.47 30.22
C PRO A 260 -6.62 -3.96 30.22
N ASP A 261 -5.79 -3.48 31.14
CA ASP A 261 -5.45 -2.05 31.29
C ASP A 261 -4.18 -1.64 30.53
N LEU A 262 -3.49 -2.59 29.88
CA LEU A 262 -2.32 -2.31 29.05
C LEU A 262 -2.70 -2.06 27.59
N THR A 263 -1.82 -1.34 26.90
CA THR A 263 -1.83 -1.17 25.45
C THR A 263 -0.44 -1.51 24.91
N LEU A 264 -0.32 -1.81 23.61
CA LEU A 264 0.98 -2.07 22.97
C LEU A 264 2.00 -0.94 23.21
N ALA A 265 1.55 0.30 23.41
CA ALA A 265 2.42 1.45 23.72
C ALA A 265 3.06 1.37 25.12
N LEU A 266 2.45 0.64 26.05
CA LEU A 266 2.84 0.53 27.45
C LEU A 266 3.37 -0.85 27.84
N MET A 267 3.28 -1.83 26.94
CA MET A 267 3.89 -3.15 27.09
C MET A 267 5.42 -3.04 27.08
N THR A 268 6.08 -4.01 27.71
CA THR A 268 7.54 -4.12 27.66
C THR A 268 8.00 -4.57 26.28
N HIS A 269 9.28 -4.34 25.98
CA HIS A 269 9.87 -4.74 24.70
C HIS A 269 9.69 -6.25 24.42
N GLU A 270 9.95 -7.08 25.43
CA GLU A 270 9.79 -8.54 25.34
C GLU A 270 8.34 -8.98 25.12
N GLU A 271 7.38 -8.27 25.73
CA GLU A 271 5.96 -8.53 25.52
C GLU A 271 5.51 -8.20 24.09
N VAL A 272 6.02 -7.12 23.49
CA VAL A 272 5.74 -6.76 22.09
C VAL A 272 6.37 -7.76 21.13
N ILE A 273 7.58 -8.28 21.43
CA ILE A 273 8.20 -9.36 20.65
C ILE A 273 7.29 -10.59 20.60
N LYS A 274 6.72 -11.02 21.75
CA LYS A 274 5.79 -12.16 21.79
C LYS A 274 4.56 -11.98 20.90
N VAL A 275 4.08 -10.74 20.74
CA VAL A 275 2.99 -10.42 19.81
C VAL A 275 3.42 -10.63 18.35
N ILE A 276 4.62 -10.17 18.00
CA ILE A 276 5.20 -10.34 16.66
C ILE A 276 5.48 -11.82 16.35
N GLU A 277 6.01 -12.57 17.32
CA GLU A 277 6.21 -14.01 17.21
C GLU A 277 4.89 -14.75 16.93
N GLU A 278 3.82 -14.36 17.62
CA GLU A 278 2.49 -14.95 17.43
C GLU A 278 1.92 -14.65 16.03
N TRP A 279 2.14 -13.44 15.51
CA TRP A 279 1.80 -13.08 14.13
C TRP A 279 2.57 -13.89 13.08
N ALA A 280 3.86 -14.10 13.30
CA ALA A 280 4.70 -14.95 12.47
C ALA A 280 4.24 -16.42 12.53
N ARG A 281 3.93 -16.93 13.73
CA ARG A 281 3.42 -18.30 13.94
C ARG A 281 2.10 -18.52 13.20
N LEU A 282 1.15 -17.59 13.31
CA LEU A 282 -0.13 -17.66 12.60
C LEU A 282 0.05 -17.60 11.07
N THR A 283 0.93 -16.73 10.59
CA THR A 283 1.23 -16.63 9.15
C THR A 283 1.75 -17.96 8.59
N ARG A 284 2.70 -18.60 9.29
CA ARG A 284 3.24 -19.90 8.91
C ARG A 284 2.18 -20.99 8.94
N GLN A 285 1.44 -21.08 10.05
CA GLN A 285 0.36 -22.06 10.22
C GLN A 285 -0.70 -21.96 9.11
N CYS A 286 -1.08 -20.74 8.72
CA CYS A 286 -2.09 -20.54 7.68
C CYS A 286 -1.56 -20.89 6.28
N ALA A 287 -0.27 -20.63 6.01
CA ALA A 287 0.34 -21.04 4.75
C ALA A 287 0.46 -22.55 4.63
N ASP A 288 0.89 -23.24 5.70
CA ASP A 288 0.99 -24.71 5.73
C ASP A 288 -0.38 -25.38 5.50
N ARG A 289 -1.47 -24.72 5.91
CA ARG A 289 -2.86 -25.18 5.72
C ARG A 289 -3.47 -24.78 4.36
N GLY A 290 -2.70 -24.13 3.49
CA GLY A 290 -3.12 -23.83 2.12
C GLY A 290 -4.14 -22.69 2.00
N PHE A 291 -4.20 -21.75 2.95
CA PHE A 291 -4.99 -20.52 2.78
C PHE A 291 -4.32 -19.56 1.80
N GLN A 292 -5.09 -18.72 1.11
CA GLN A 292 -4.56 -17.76 0.13
C GLN A 292 -4.08 -16.46 0.78
N TRP A 293 -4.79 -15.97 1.80
CA TRP A 293 -4.49 -14.70 2.44
C TRP A 293 -4.72 -14.77 3.94
N ILE A 294 -3.87 -14.08 4.70
CA ILE A 294 -4.07 -13.78 6.12
C ILE A 294 -4.00 -12.27 6.31
N GLN A 295 -5.07 -11.68 6.81
CA GLN A 295 -5.10 -10.28 7.21
C GLN A 295 -5.00 -10.20 8.73
N ILE A 296 -3.81 -9.88 9.23
CA ILE A 296 -3.61 -9.51 10.64
C ILE A 296 -3.92 -8.02 10.78
N PHE A 297 -4.80 -7.67 11.71
CA PHE A 297 -5.19 -6.28 11.96
C PHE A 297 -5.63 -6.02 13.40
N GLU A 298 -5.41 -4.81 13.88
CA GLU A 298 -5.86 -4.31 15.18
C GLU A 298 -6.84 -3.16 14.97
N ASN A 299 -7.95 -3.15 15.72
CA ASN A 299 -8.81 -1.99 15.87
C ASN A 299 -8.75 -1.52 17.32
N ARG A 300 -8.08 -0.39 17.56
CA ARG A 300 -7.91 0.19 18.90
C ARG A 300 -8.86 1.36 19.11
N GLY A 301 -9.56 1.33 20.24
CA GLY A 301 -10.46 2.40 20.69
C GLY A 301 -11.87 2.30 20.10
N GLU A 302 -12.85 2.76 20.88
CA GLU A 302 -14.29 2.69 20.53
C GLU A 302 -14.61 3.37 19.19
N ILE A 303 -13.90 4.48 18.88
CA ILE A 303 -14.05 5.24 17.63
C ILE A 303 -13.78 4.35 16.39
N MET A 304 -12.95 3.31 16.51
CA MET A 304 -12.62 2.37 15.44
C MET A 304 -13.48 1.09 15.47
N GLY A 305 -14.57 1.09 16.24
CA GLY A 305 -15.48 -0.06 16.34
C GLY A 305 -14.99 -1.17 17.27
N CYS A 306 -14.01 -0.89 18.13
CA CYS A 306 -13.56 -1.85 19.14
C CYS A 306 -14.62 -1.97 20.26
N SER A 307 -15.19 -3.15 20.44
CA SER A 307 -16.26 -3.40 21.43
C SER A 307 -15.75 -3.94 22.77
N ASN A 308 -14.47 -4.34 22.86
CA ASN A 308 -13.84 -4.85 24.08
C ASN A 308 -12.51 -4.14 24.34
N PRO A 309 -12.30 -3.53 25.53
CA PRO A 309 -11.10 -2.75 25.83
C PRO A 309 -9.83 -3.59 26.04
N HIS A 310 -9.93 -4.92 26.15
CA HIS A 310 -8.75 -5.79 26.31
C HIS A 310 -7.80 -5.62 25.11
N PRO A 311 -6.47 -5.55 25.31
CA PRO A 311 -5.53 -5.38 24.21
C PRO A 311 -5.50 -6.66 23.33
N HIS A 312 -5.98 -6.54 22.09
CA HIS A 312 -6.04 -7.66 21.16
C HIS A 312 -5.99 -7.20 19.71
N CYS A 313 -5.62 -8.12 18.82
CA CYS A 313 -5.86 -8.01 17.38
C CYS A 313 -6.74 -9.15 16.89
N GLN A 314 -7.04 -9.12 15.59
CA GLN A 314 -7.69 -10.20 14.89
C GLN A 314 -6.83 -10.64 13.70
N ALA A 315 -6.99 -11.90 13.31
CA ALA A 315 -6.47 -12.42 12.06
C ALA A 315 -7.62 -13.07 11.28
N TRP A 316 -7.96 -12.48 10.13
CA TRP A 316 -8.94 -13.07 9.22
C TRP A 316 -8.19 -13.75 8.09
N VAL A 317 -8.36 -15.06 8.00
CA VAL A 317 -7.67 -15.94 7.07
C VAL A 317 -8.68 -16.40 6.04
N SER A 318 -8.41 -16.15 4.76
CA SER A 318 -9.38 -16.40 3.68
C SER A 318 -8.81 -17.34 2.64
N ASP A 319 -9.71 -18.12 2.05
CA ASP A 319 -9.42 -18.90 0.85
C ASP A 319 -9.27 -18.01 -0.38
N PHE A 320 -9.61 -16.71 -0.34
CA PHE A 320 -9.45 -15.77 -1.44
C PHE A 320 -8.49 -14.63 -1.07
N ILE A 321 -8.01 -13.88 -2.07
CA ILE A 321 -7.21 -12.67 -1.85
C ILE A 321 -8.15 -11.44 -1.82
N PRO A 322 -8.19 -10.64 -0.74
CA PRO A 322 -9.07 -9.47 -0.65
C PRO A 322 -8.73 -8.37 -1.66
N THR A 323 -9.73 -7.55 -2.03
CA THR A 323 -9.59 -6.47 -3.03
C THR A 323 -8.44 -5.49 -2.74
N ARG A 324 -8.25 -5.09 -1.48
CA ARG A 324 -7.15 -4.16 -1.12
C ARG A 324 -5.76 -4.80 -1.32
N ALA A 325 -5.64 -6.08 -1.00
CA ALA A 325 -4.42 -6.85 -1.23
C ALA A 325 -4.13 -7.00 -2.72
N LEU A 326 -5.15 -7.28 -3.54
CA LEU A 326 -5.02 -7.33 -5.01
C LEU A 326 -4.59 -6.00 -5.62
N ARG A 327 -5.10 -4.87 -5.12
CA ARG A 327 -4.63 -3.54 -5.57
C ARG A 327 -3.15 -3.33 -5.23
N SER A 328 -2.74 -3.70 -4.02
CA SER A 328 -1.34 -3.61 -3.58
C SER A 328 -0.41 -4.54 -4.38
N ASP A 329 -0.88 -5.74 -4.73
CA ASP A 329 -0.20 -6.68 -5.64
C ASP A 329 0.09 -6.00 -6.97
N HIS A 330 -0.96 -5.49 -7.62
CA HIS A 330 -0.88 -4.86 -8.94
C HIS A 330 0.01 -3.62 -8.94
N GLY A 331 -0.08 -2.76 -7.91
CA GLY A 331 0.76 -1.57 -7.79
C GLY A 331 2.25 -1.91 -7.70
N GLN A 332 2.60 -2.93 -6.91
CA GLN A 332 3.99 -3.39 -6.76
C GLN A 332 4.49 -4.11 -8.03
N GLU A 333 3.67 -4.97 -8.64
CA GLU A 333 3.99 -5.66 -9.89
C GLU A 333 4.21 -4.67 -11.05
N ASP A 334 3.29 -3.71 -11.24
CA ASP A 334 3.41 -2.69 -12.28
C ASP A 334 4.71 -1.89 -12.14
N TYR A 335 5.04 -1.44 -10.92
CA TYR A 335 6.30 -0.75 -10.68
C TYR A 335 7.51 -1.64 -11.00
N TYR A 336 7.53 -2.87 -10.50
CA TYR A 336 8.63 -3.80 -10.74
C TYR A 336 8.80 -4.11 -12.22
N SER A 337 7.71 -4.28 -12.97
CA SER A 337 7.75 -4.54 -14.42
C SER A 337 8.39 -3.38 -15.21
N ARG A 338 8.22 -2.14 -14.74
CA ARG A 338 8.73 -0.93 -15.38
C ARG A 338 10.16 -0.58 -14.95
N HIS A 339 10.54 -0.91 -13.72
CA HIS A 339 11.77 -0.43 -13.10
C HIS A 339 12.79 -1.54 -12.76
N GLY A 340 12.36 -2.80 -12.67
CA GLY A 340 13.18 -3.94 -12.25
C GLY A 340 13.57 -3.92 -10.76
N THR A 341 12.97 -3.03 -9.97
CA THR A 341 13.25 -2.80 -8.55
C THR A 341 11.97 -2.76 -7.72
N LEU A 342 12.11 -2.93 -6.41
CA LEU A 342 10.97 -3.00 -5.50
C LEU A 342 10.43 -1.60 -5.16
N LEU A 343 9.14 -1.40 -5.42
CA LEU A 343 8.44 -0.11 -5.21
C LEU A 343 8.74 0.49 -3.84
N LEU A 344 8.47 -0.27 -2.77
CA LEU A 344 8.56 0.25 -1.41
C LEU A 344 10.00 0.49 -0.96
N LEU A 345 10.96 -0.34 -1.37
CA LEU A 345 12.36 -0.14 -1.02
C LEU A 345 12.94 1.07 -1.76
N ASP A 346 12.61 1.27 -3.02
CA ASP A 346 13.03 2.48 -3.75
C ASP A 346 12.34 3.74 -3.23
N TYR A 347 11.07 3.63 -2.82
CA TYR A 347 10.36 4.71 -2.16
C TYR A 347 11.04 5.11 -0.84
N VAL A 348 11.33 4.13 0.04
CA VAL A 348 12.02 4.36 1.31
C VAL A 348 13.40 4.97 1.11
N LYS A 349 14.19 4.50 0.14
CA LYS A 349 15.51 5.10 -0.17
C LYS A 349 15.39 6.60 -0.45
N ARG A 350 14.41 7.02 -1.26
CA ARG A 350 14.17 8.43 -1.58
C ARG A 350 13.68 9.22 -0.36
N GLU A 351 12.80 8.63 0.44
CA GLU A 351 12.32 9.26 1.67
C GLU A 351 13.45 9.49 2.68
N LEU A 352 14.40 8.56 2.80
CA LEU A 352 15.56 8.71 3.67
C LEU A 352 16.51 9.83 3.24
N VAL A 353 16.66 10.09 1.94
CA VAL A 353 17.49 11.20 1.45
C VAL A 353 16.90 12.56 1.84
N THR A 354 15.58 12.72 1.70
CA THR A 354 14.92 13.99 2.08
C THR A 354 14.69 14.10 3.58
N ASN A 355 14.46 12.97 4.25
CA ASN A 355 14.16 12.82 5.67
C ASN A 355 12.95 13.65 6.15
N GLU A 356 12.12 14.21 5.27
CA GLU A 356 11.02 15.11 5.65
C GLU A 356 9.85 14.36 6.29
N ARG A 357 9.54 13.15 5.80
CA ARG A 357 8.37 12.36 6.21
C ARG A 357 8.67 11.17 7.11
N ILE A 358 9.94 10.91 7.40
CA ILE A 358 10.36 9.88 8.36
C ILE A 358 9.85 10.25 9.76
N VAL A 359 9.37 9.28 10.54
CA VAL A 359 8.90 9.50 11.91
C VAL A 359 9.84 8.82 12.89
N VAL A 360 10.05 7.52 12.69
CA VAL A 360 10.97 6.69 13.48
C VAL A 360 11.73 5.79 12.52
N ALA A 361 13.02 5.57 12.76
CA ALA A 361 13.81 4.58 12.05
C ALA A 361 14.80 3.94 13.00
N ASN A 362 15.19 2.70 12.72
CA ASN A 362 16.31 2.02 13.33
C ASN A 362 17.08 1.20 12.28
N THR A 363 17.85 0.21 12.73
CA THR A 363 18.70 -0.62 11.89
C THR A 363 17.92 -1.29 10.76
N ASP A 364 16.76 -1.86 11.05
CA ASP A 364 16.04 -2.77 10.13
C ASP A 364 14.70 -2.22 9.67
N TRP A 365 14.16 -1.21 10.33
CA TRP A 365 12.81 -0.70 10.05
C TRP A 365 12.76 0.81 9.94
N VAL A 366 11.81 1.27 9.14
CA VAL A 366 11.42 2.68 9.04
C VAL A 366 9.91 2.83 9.16
N VAL A 367 9.49 3.84 9.92
CA VAL A 367 8.12 4.33 10.03
C VAL A 367 8.10 5.74 9.49
N LEU A 368 7.22 6.00 8.52
CA LEU A 368 7.09 7.30 7.87
C LEU A 368 5.62 7.63 7.60
N VAL A 369 5.30 8.91 7.41
CA VAL A 369 3.99 9.32 6.86
C VAL A 369 4.09 9.25 5.34
N PRO A 370 3.38 8.34 4.65
CA PRO A 370 3.57 8.18 3.22
C PRO A 370 3.18 9.44 2.45
N TRP A 371 3.85 9.68 1.33
CA TRP A 371 3.59 10.80 0.41
C TRP A 371 2.09 10.90 0.06
N TRP A 372 1.44 9.76 -0.07
CA TRP A 372 0.04 9.57 -0.42
C TRP A 372 -0.87 9.26 0.78
N ALA A 373 -0.43 9.55 2.00
CA ALA A 373 -1.22 9.31 3.22
C ALA A 373 -2.64 9.88 3.08
N ALA A 374 -3.66 9.08 3.38
CA ALA A 374 -5.07 9.50 3.37
C ALA A 374 -5.53 9.99 4.74
N TRP A 375 -5.17 9.26 5.81
CA TRP A 375 -5.53 9.63 7.17
C TRP A 375 -4.60 10.72 7.73
N PRO A 376 -5.06 11.53 8.71
CA PRO A 376 -4.33 12.70 9.18
C PRO A 376 -2.87 12.39 9.57
N PHE A 377 -2.69 11.35 10.37
CA PHE A 377 -1.40 10.87 10.88
C PHE A 377 -1.14 9.42 10.45
N GLU A 378 -1.57 9.07 9.22
CA GLU A 378 -1.28 7.75 8.64
C GLU A 378 0.22 7.45 8.64
N CYS A 379 0.60 6.25 9.04
CA CYS A 379 1.99 5.81 8.97
C CYS A 379 2.11 4.48 8.21
N LEU A 380 3.19 4.38 7.44
CA LEU A 380 3.64 3.17 6.77
C LEU A 380 4.90 2.67 7.50
N ILE A 381 4.90 1.39 7.88
CA ILE A 381 6.08 0.69 8.40
C ILE A 381 6.63 -0.25 7.33
N VAL A 382 7.92 -0.16 7.04
CA VAL A 382 8.59 -0.94 5.99
C VAL A 382 9.96 -1.43 6.49
N PRO A 383 10.34 -2.69 6.19
CA PRO A 383 11.72 -3.15 6.32
C PRO A 383 12.66 -2.30 5.48
N LEU A 384 13.80 -1.93 6.06
CA LEU A 384 14.74 -0.98 5.47
C LEU A 384 15.91 -1.66 4.74
N ARG A 385 16.42 -2.78 5.29
CA ARG A 385 17.67 -3.40 4.83
C ARG A 385 17.44 -4.59 3.92
N ARG A 386 16.71 -5.57 4.41
CA ARG A 386 16.48 -6.83 3.73
C ARG A 386 15.16 -6.78 2.98
N HIS A 387 15.12 -7.43 1.83
CA HIS A 387 13.86 -7.75 1.16
C HIS A 387 13.17 -8.86 1.94
N ILE A 388 12.03 -8.51 2.53
CA ILE A 388 11.22 -9.39 3.39
C ILE A 388 9.82 -9.40 2.81
N CYS A 389 9.27 -10.59 2.53
CA CYS A 389 7.96 -10.72 1.90
C CYS A 389 6.84 -11.05 2.89
N ARG A 390 7.19 -11.68 4.03
CA ARG A 390 6.23 -12.19 5.02
C ARG A 390 6.74 -12.04 6.45
N LEU A 391 5.81 -12.01 7.40
CA LEU A 391 6.14 -11.93 8.83
C LEU A 391 6.89 -13.16 9.36
N ASP A 392 6.62 -14.34 8.81
CA ASP A 392 7.28 -15.59 9.21
C ASP A 392 8.70 -15.78 8.68
N GLU A 393 9.21 -14.80 7.92
CA GLU A 393 10.59 -14.68 7.45
C GLU A 393 11.45 -13.78 8.35
N LEU A 394 10.86 -13.09 9.34
CA LEU A 394 11.59 -12.20 10.23
C LEU A 394 12.55 -12.99 11.13
N THR A 395 13.80 -12.55 11.18
CA THR A 395 14.78 -13.04 12.15
C THR A 395 14.47 -12.50 13.56
N PRO A 396 14.97 -13.14 14.64
CA PRO A 396 14.76 -12.64 16.00
C PRO A 396 15.22 -11.19 16.20
N ASP A 397 16.34 -10.80 15.58
CA ASP A 397 16.84 -9.42 15.64
C ASP A 397 15.89 -8.44 14.95
N GLU A 398 15.38 -8.80 13.76
CA GLU A 398 14.40 -7.97 13.03
C GLU A 398 13.05 -7.89 13.76
N GLN A 399 12.64 -8.93 14.51
CA GLN A 399 11.45 -8.88 15.37
C GLN A 399 11.66 -7.96 16.57
N SER A 400 12.84 -8.01 17.18
CA SER A 400 13.22 -7.11 18.27
C SER A 400 13.26 -5.64 17.81
N THR A 401 13.89 -5.36 16.67
CA THR A 401 13.92 -3.98 16.14
C THR A 401 12.56 -3.53 15.60
N LEU A 402 11.68 -4.44 15.17
CA LEU A 402 10.28 -4.14 14.87
C LEU A 402 9.51 -3.71 16.13
N ALA A 403 9.68 -4.43 17.24
CA ALA A 403 9.05 -4.10 18.52
C ALA A 403 9.42 -2.67 18.95
N ASP A 404 10.69 -2.27 18.83
CA ASP A 404 11.16 -0.92 19.14
C ASP A 404 10.41 0.16 18.33
N VAL A 405 10.39 0.05 17.00
CA VAL A 405 9.74 1.09 16.18
C VAL A 405 8.23 1.13 16.38
N MET A 406 7.60 -0.03 16.61
CA MET A 406 6.17 -0.12 16.89
C MET A 406 5.83 0.56 18.22
N SER A 407 6.56 0.27 19.29
CA SER A 407 6.36 0.95 20.58
C SER A 407 6.54 2.47 20.44
N ARG A 408 7.57 2.92 19.73
CA ARG A 408 7.86 4.35 19.55
C ARG A 408 6.79 5.09 18.76
N ILE A 409 6.24 4.53 17.67
CA ILE A 409 5.15 5.17 16.93
C ILE A 409 3.85 5.18 17.74
N LEU A 410 3.57 4.12 18.49
CA LEU A 410 2.36 4.05 19.33
C LEU A 410 2.42 5.05 20.50
N VAL A 411 3.60 5.21 21.11
CA VAL A 411 3.86 6.29 22.08
C VAL A 411 3.68 7.67 21.44
N ALA A 412 4.17 7.87 20.21
CA ALA A 412 3.98 9.13 19.49
C ALA A 412 2.51 9.45 19.26
N TYR A 413 1.71 8.46 18.86
CA TYR A 413 0.26 8.63 18.68
C TYR A 413 -0.43 9.03 19.98
N ASP A 414 -0.11 8.37 21.09
CA ASP A 414 -0.69 8.67 22.39
C ASP A 414 -0.25 10.07 22.91
N ASN A 415 1.00 10.45 22.62
CA ASN A 415 1.59 11.74 22.97
C ASN A 415 1.09 12.94 22.14
N LEU A 416 0.59 12.72 20.91
CA LEU A 416 0.11 13.81 20.05
C LEU A 416 -1.01 14.63 20.71
N PHE A 417 -1.95 13.93 21.36
CA PHE A 417 -3.11 14.54 22.01
C PHE A 417 -3.25 14.16 23.48
N GLN A 418 -2.22 13.55 24.07
CA GLN A 418 -2.19 13.08 25.47
C GLN A 418 -3.41 12.23 25.85
N THR A 419 -3.71 11.25 24.99
CA THR A 419 -4.85 10.33 25.13
C THR A 419 -4.46 8.98 24.55
N SER A 420 -5.14 7.90 24.96
CA SER A 420 -5.06 6.63 24.23
C SER A 420 -5.62 6.82 22.83
N SER A 421 -4.74 6.90 21.83
CA SER A 421 -5.11 7.27 20.47
C SER A 421 -5.72 6.07 19.73
N PRO A 422 -6.92 6.22 19.15
CA PRO A 422 -7.54 5.17 18.35
C PRO A 422 -6.83 5.01 16.99
N TYR A 423 -6.84 3.79 16.45
CA TYR A 423 -6.39 3.53 15.08
C TYR A 423 -6.87 2.15 14.61
N SER A 424 -6.85 1.97 13.28
CA SER A 424 -6.78 0.64 12.68
C SER A 424 -5.36 0.41 12.19
N PHE A 425 -4.81 -0.77 12.45
CA PHE A 425 -3.50 -1.20 11.98
C PHE A 425 -3.63 -2.53 11.24
N GLY A 426 -2.80 -2.77 10.22
CA GLY A 426 -2.73 -4.10 9.62
C GLY A 426 -1.49 -4.33 8.76
N TRP A 427 -1.13 -5.61 8.61
CA TRP A 427 0.00 -6.08 7.81
C TRP A 427 -0.42 -6.49 6.39
N TYR A 428 0.45 -6.20 5.42
CA TYR A 428 0.34 -6.65 4.04
C TYR A 428 1.62 -7.40 3.68
N GLN A 429 1.45 -8.61 3.15
CA GLN A 429 2.52 -9.54 2.81
C GLN A 429 2.18 -10.27 1.52
N VAL A 430 3.15 -10.95 0.90
CA VAL A 430 2.90 -11.71 -0.34
C VAL A 430 1.79 -12.75 -0.12
N PRO A 431 0.89 -12.98 -1.09
CA PRO A 431 -0.14 -14.03 -0.96
C PRO A 431 0.48 -15.39 -0.63
N LEU A 432 -0.18 -16.12 0.27
CA LEU A 432 0.46 -17.24 0.97
C LEU A 432 0.80 -18.42 0.05
N GLN A 433 0.02 -18.62 -1.03
CA GLN A 433 0.22 -19.69 -2.03
C GLN A 433 0.76 -19.16 -3.37
N ALA A 434 1.33 -17.95 -3.41
CA ALA A 434 1.88 -17.35 -4.63
C ALA A 434 3.36 -16.96 -4.47
N PRO A 435 4.27 -17.91 -4.18
CA PRO A 435 5.68 -17.62 -3.89
C PRO A 435 6.41 -16.93 -5.05
N GLN A 436 5.98 -17.14 -6.30
CA GLN A 436 6.51 -16.46 -7.48
C GLN A 436 6.37 -14.93 -7.42
N LYS A 437 5.38 -14.41 -6.67
CA LYS A 437 5.13 -12.98 -6.50
C LYS A 437 6.12 -12.34 -5.52
N ALA A 438 6.85 -13.13 -4.74
CA ALA A 438 7.83 -12.64 -3.77
C ALA A 438 8.90 -11.74 -4.40
N VAL A 439 9.22 -11.91 -5.70
CA VAL A 439 10.23 -11.12 -6.41
C VAL A 439 9.95 -9.62 -6.44
N TYR A 440 8.69 -9.19 -6.29
CA TYR A 440 8.28 -7.78 -6.33
C TYR A 440 7.50 -7.31 -5.09
N TRP A 441 7.07 -8.23 -4.24
CA TRP A 441 6.37 -7.89 -3.00
C TRP A 441 7.31 -7.45 -1.89
N GLN A 442 6.88 -6.47 -1.11
CA GLN A 442 7.58 -6.04 0.09
C GLN A 442 6.58 -5.98 1.26
N LEU A 443 6.91 -6.70 2.35
CA LEU A 443 6.17 -6.65 3.61
C LEU A 443 6.06 -5.20 4.09
N HIS A 444 4.86 -4.79 4.50
CA HIS A 444 4.62 -3.49 5.10
C HIS A 444 3.39 -3.49 6.00
N GLY A 445 3.36 -2.59 6.98
CA GLY A 445 2.22 -2.36 7.86
C GLY A 445 1.70 -0.93 7.70
N ILE A 446 0.41 -0.72 7.98
CA ILE A 446 -0.23 0.59 7.81
C ILE A 446 -1.05 0.93 9.06
N TYR A 447 -0.78 2.09 9.65
CA TYR A 447 -1.58 2.69 10.72
C TYR A 447 -2.52 3.76 10.16
N LEU A 448 -3.79 3.71 10.56
CA LEU A 448 -4.87 4.58 10.10
C LEU A 448 -5.57 5.25 11.31
N PRO A 449 -4.93 6.23 11.97
CA PRO A 449 -5.54 6.94 13.10
C PRO A 449 -6.57 7.98 12.62
N PRO A 450 -7.77 8.05 13.23
CA PRO A 450 -8.82 8.96 12.80
C PRO A 450 -8.68 10.36 13.40
N LEU A 451 -7.97 10.55 14.52
CA LEU A 451 -7.86 11.85 15.19
C LEU A 451 -7.15 12.87 14.30
N LEU A 452 -7.65 14.11 14.28
CA LEU A 452 -7.14 15.17 13.40
C LEU A 452 -6.65 16.40 14.16
N ARG A 453 -7.48 17.00 15.03
CA ARG A 453 -7.17 18.29 15.68
C ARG A 453 -6.88 18.19 17.17
N SER A 454 -7.49 17.23 17.84
CA SER A 454 -7.43 17.04 19.28
C SER A 454 -7.83 15.59 19.62
N ALA A 455 -7.80 15.25 20.91
CA ALA A 455 -8.33 14.00 21.44
C ALA A 455 -9.83 13.79 21.16
N THR A 456 -10.55 14.83 20.75
CA THR A 456 -12.01 14.82 20.60
C THR A 456 -12.49 15.14 19.19
N VAL A 457 -11.59 15.51 18.27
CA VAL A 457 -11.97 15.89 16.89
C VAL A 457 -11.25 14.98 15.89
N LYS A 458 -12.04 14.12 15.26
CA LYS A 458 -11.59 13.16 14.26
C LYS A 458 -11.88 13.60 12.82
N LYS A 459 -11.16 13.01 11.88
CA LYS A 459 -11.47 13.01 10.46
C LYS A 459 -12.67 12.09 10.21
N HIS A 460 -13.60 12.57 9.40
CA HIS A 460 -14.68 11.77 8.84
C HIS A 460 -14.39 11.54 7.35
N MET A 461 -14.32 10.27 6.94
CA MET A 461 -14.27 9.87 5.53
C MET A 461 -15.70 9.64 5.05
N VAL A 462 -16.35 10.70 4.55
CA VAL A 462 -17.78 10.73 4.21
C VAL A 462 -17.98 11.48 2.88
N GLY A 463 -19.21 11.66 2.39
CA GLY A 463 -19.51 12.60 1.31
C GLY A 463 -18.59 12.48 0.08
N TYR A 464 -17.69 13.45 -0.10
CA TYR A 464 -16.74 13.48 -1.22
C TYR A 464 -15.77 12.29 -1.21
N GLU A 465 -15.30 11.88 -0.04
CA GLU A 465 -14.36 10.76 0.11
C GLU A 465 -15.01 9.40 -0.17
N LEU A 466 -16.34 9.27 0.01
CA LEU A 466 -17.08 8.04 -0.31
C LEU A 466 -17.56 7.99 -1.78
N LEU A 467 -17.75 9.15 -2.41
CA LEU A 467 -18.38 9.25 -3.74
C LEU A 467 -17.42 9.72 -4.85
N ALA A 468 -16.21 10.17 -4.52
CA ALA A 468 -15.25 10.70 -5.48
C ALA A 468 -13.80 10.29 -5.17
N GLU A 469 -13.09 11.05 -4.35
CA GLU A 469 -11.66 10.86 -4.09
C GLU A 469 -11.33 11.19 -2.63
N VAL A 470 -10.42 10.43 -2.02
CA VAL A 470 -10.04 10.66 -0.62
C VAL A 470 -9.35 12.01 -0.47
N GLN A 471 -9.72 12.75 0.58
CA GLN A 471 -9.22 14.09 0.85
C GLN A 471 -8.63 14.21 2.25
N ARG A 472 -7.52 14.94 2.37
CA ARG A 472 -6.86 15.27 3.65
C ARG A 472 -6.63 16.77 3.84
N ASP A 473 -6.74 17.20 5.09
CA ASP A 473 -6.64 18.62 5.47
C ASP A 473 -5.24 19.05 5.93
N LEU A 474 -4.45 18.12 6.48
CA LEU A 474 -3.09 18.33 6.98
C LEU A 474 -2.08 17.84 5.94
N THR A 475 -0.92 18.44 5.69
CA THR A 475 0.07 17.85 4.77
C THR A 475 0.80 16.65 5.41
N PRO A 476 1.21 15.63 4.62
CA PRO A 476 2.03 14.52 5.13
C PRO A 476 3.31 14.98 5.83
N GLU A 477 3.96 16.01 5.32
CA GLU A 477 5.19 16.58 5.90
C GLU A 477 4.94 17.15 7.30
N LYS A 478 3.85 17.93 7.46
CA LYS A 478 3.49 18.50 8.76
C LYS A 478 3.05 17.42 9.75
N ALA A 479 2.33 16.40 9.29
CA ALA A 479 1.97 15.25 10.13
C ALA A 479 3.22 14.51 10.64
N ALA A 480 4.19 14.26 9.76
CA ALA A 480 5.44 13.58 10.13
C ALA A 480 6.26 14.39 11.14
N HIS A 481 6.35 15.72 10.96
CA HIS A 481 7.04 16.60 11.91
C HIS A 481 6.42 16.50 13.32
N LEU A 482 5.08 16.63 13.43
CA LEU A 482 4.37 16.52 14.71
C LEU A 482 4.55 15.15 15.38
N LEU A 483 4.50 14.08 14.59
CA LEU A 483 4.71 12.72 15.10
C LEU A 483 6.14 12.51 15.58
N ARG A 484 7.14 13.02 14.85
CA ARG A 484 8.56 12.89 15.21
C ARG A 484 8.85 13.59 16.55
N ASP A 485 8.30 14.79 16.74
CA ASP A 485 8.41 15.52 18.01
C ASP A 485 7.68 14.78 19.16
N ALA A 486 6.58 14.10 18.87
CA ALA A 486 5.87 13.29 19.84
C ALA A 486 6.60 11.98 20.21
N ALA A 487 7.26 11.35 19.23
CA ALA A 487 8.04 10.12 19.39
C ALA A 487 9.34 10.32 20.19
N ALA A 488 9.88 11.54 20.21
CA ALA A 488 11.09 11.90 20.95
C ALA A 488 10.87 12.03 22.47
N ARG A 489 9.62 11.97 22.94
CA ARG A 489 9.24 12.13 24.35
C ARG A 489 8.86 10.80 24.96
N GLU A 490 9.06 10.66 26.26
CA GLU A 490 8.49 9.55 27.01
C GLU A 490 6.94 9.60 26.96
N HIS A 491 6.30 8.44 27.12
CA HIS A 491 4.84 8.37 27.11
C HIS A 491 4.24 9.28 28.20
N TYR A 492 3.23 10.09 27.83
CA TYR A 492 2.68 11.15 28.68
C TYR A 492 2.19 10.68 30.06
N SER A 493 1.77 9.41 30.19
CA SER A 493 1.34 8.84 31.46
C SER A 493 2.47 8.68 32.49
N LYS A 494 3.73 8.55 32.03
CA LYS A 494 4.90 8.43 32.92
C LYS A 494 5.36 9.78 33.46
N THR A 495 5.17 10.85 32.70
CA THR A 495 5.51 12.22 33.12
C THR A 495 4.56 12.78 34.18
N ARG A 496 3.32 12.27 34.27
CA ARG A 496 2.31 12.70 35.27
C ARG A 496 2.48 12.03 36.65
N GLN A 497 3.44 11.13 36.82
CA GLN A 497 3.73 10.45 38.08
C GLN A 497 4.89 11.09 38.88
N GLN A 498 5.43 12.21 38.39
CA GLN A 498 6.31 13.13 39.13
C GLN A 498 5.54 14.43 39.40
#